data_AF-A0A820GW99-F1
#
_entry.id   AF-A0A820GW99-F1
#
_cell.length_a   1.000
_cell.length_b   1.000
_cell.length_c   1.000
_cell.angle_alpha   90.00
_cell.angle_beta   90.00
_cell.angle_gamma   90.00
#
_symmetry.space_group_name_H-M   'P 1'
#
loop_
_entity.id
_entity.type
_entity.pdbx_description
1 polymer ?
#
loop_
_entity_poly.entity_id
_entity_poly.type
_entity_poly.pdbx_seq_one_letter_code
_entity_poly.pdbx_strand_id
1 'polypeptide(L)'
;VIKHGKDLAHQARVTVDRPELTPVAIQAGQYLARRLWNLSNQLMNYRTIPSTVFTSPSEYSFVGLHEEQAMRSQEDGGIGAENVRIYWSRFGNIEISPIHPHIKKPQSECFTGNNTWAHQYALKNNADWPEVTYDLESANYVIYNGEVNSQKNAGARIINKYRNEQANNKITYDIEIQNEEKTVIQGVTGEQLQLQEEQQLEKAEVFYKANCLAKLICDKSQNDKVVGLHFMGPNAGEVVQGYALAVMMGATKQQFDELVGIHPTAAEEFTVLSVTKESEATLLKAAGCGGGSCG
;
A
#
# COMPACT_ATOMS: atom_id res chain seq x y z
N VAL A 1 25.98 -8.96 -12.40
CA VAL A 1 25.65 -7.54 -12.12
C VAL A 1 26.89 -6.71 -12.41
N ILE A 2 26.85 -5.83 -13.41
CA ILE A 2 27.96 -4.90 -13.68
C ILE A 2 27.83 -3.76 -12.67
N LYS A 3 28.60 -3.81 -11.58
CA LYS A 3 28.69 -2.70 -10.64
C LYS A 3 29.43 -1.54 -11.29
N HIS A 4 28.93 -0.33 -11.12
CA HIS A 4 29.50 0.88 -11.71
C HIS A 4 30.95 1.09 -11.26
N GLY A 5 31.88 0.98 -12.21
CA GLY A 5 33.17 1.65 -12.11
C GLY A 5 32.96 3.16 -12.24
N LYS A 6 33.54 3.93 -11.31
CA LYS A 6 33.79 5.34 -11.54
C LYS A 6 34.88 5.48 -12.62
N ASP A 7 34.96 6.68 -13.19
CA ASP A 7 35.98 7.13 -14.15
C ASP A 7 35.88 6.59 -15.59
N LEU A 8 35.13 7.34 -16.39
CA LEU A 8 35.48 7.66 -17.79
C LEU A 8 34.88 9.03 -18.14
N ALA A 9 35.65 10.09 -17.87
CA ALA A 9 35.21 11.47 -18.02
C ALA A 9 35.12 11.91 -19.51
N HIS A 10 34.27 12.92 -19.74
CA HIS A 10 34.23 13.82 -20.91
C HIS A 10 33.44 13.49 -22.19
N GLN A 11 32.75 12.33 -22.36
CA GLN A 11 31.83 12.16 -23.52
C GLN A 11 30.43 11.58 -23.24
N ALA A 12 30.09 11.21 -21.99
CA ALA A 12 28.77 10.64 -21.67
C ALA A 12 28.06 11.36 -20.51
N ARG A 13 27.52 12.55 -20.77
CA ARG A 13 26.60 13.24 -19.85
C ARG A 13 25.19 12.62 -19.92
N VAL A 14 24.99 11.40 -19.40
CA VAL A 14 23.74 11.04 -18.70
C VAL A 14 23.98 9.91 -17.69
N THR A 15 24.10 10.25 -16.41
CA THR A 15 23.81 9.33 -15.31
C THR A 15 22.29 9.23 -15.16
N VAL A 16 21.63 8.50 -16.07
CA VAL A 16 20.26 8.04 -15.81
C VAL A 16 20.38 6.89 -14.82
N ASP A 17 19.70 7.00 -13.68
CA ASP A 17 19.52 5.88 -12.78
C ASP A 17 18.79 4.76 -13.53
N ARG A 18 19.43 3.58 -13.66
CA ARG A 18 18.91 2.46 -14.47
C ARG A 18 18.39 1.39 -13.53
N PRO A 19 17.20 0.80 -13.76
CA PRO A 19 16.71 -0.29 -12.92
C PRO A 19 17.74 -1.43 -12.83
N GLU A 20 18.12 -1.81 -11.60
CA GLU A 20 19.12 -2.84 -11.31
C GLU A 20 18.58 -4.27 -11.54
N LEU A 21 18.00 -4.52 -12.72
CA LEU A 21 17.29 -5.75 -13.06
C LEU A 21 18.08 -6.60 -14.06
N THR A 22 18.16 -7.91 -13.83
CA THR A 22 18.87 -8.85 -14.69
C THR A 22 18.42 -8.81 -16.17
N PRO A 23 17.11 -8.77 -16.51
CA PRO A 23 16.67 -8.66 -17.90
C PRO A 23 17.13 -7.36 -18.59
N VAL A 24 17.14 -6.25 -17.83
CA VAL A 24 17.56 -4.92 -18.32
C VAL A 24 19.04 -4.94 -18.69
N ALA A 25 19.89 -5.54 -17.84
CA ALA A 25 21.32 -5.68 -18.12
C ALA A 25 21.59 -6.55 -19.37
N ILE A 26 20.85 -7.65 -19.53
CA ILE A 26 20.98 -8.55 -20.70
C ILE A 26 20.57 -7.82 -21.98
N GLN A 27 19.38 -7.19 -22.01
CA GLN A 27 18.86 -6.52 -23.20
C GLN A 27 19.68 -5.28 -23.57
N ALA A 28 20.12 -4.49 -22.59
CA ALA A 28 21.02 -3.36 -22.82
C ALA A 28 22.37 -3.81 -23.42
N GLY A 29 22.94 -4.91 -22.92
CA GLY A 29 24.15 -5.52 -23.46
C GLY A 29 23.97 -6.02 -24.90
N GLN A 30 22.87 -6.72 -25.20
CA GLN A 30 22.56 -7.19 -26.55
C GLN A 30 22.35 -6.05 -27.56
N TYR A 31 21.67 -4.96 -27.17
CA TYR A 31 21.51 -3.80 -28.05
C TYR A 31 22.81 -3.00 -28.19
N LEU A 32 23.64 -2.90 -27.15
CA LEU A 32 24.96 -2.29 -27.25
C LEU A 32 25.87 -3.07 -28.21
N ALA A 33 25.93 -4.40 -28.08
CA ALA A 33 26.62 -5.29 -29.01
C ALA A 33 26.18 -5.04 -30.46
N ARG A 34 24.87 -5.09 -30.75
CA ARG A 34 24.34 -4.87 -32.10
C ARG A 34 24.72 -3.50 -32.68
N ARG A 35 24.78 -2.44 -31.86
CA ARG A 35 25.26 -1.12 -32.30
C ARG A 35 26.76 -1.09 -32.60
N LEU A 36 27.59 -1.67 -31.72
CA LEU A 36 29.05 -1.71 -31.90
C LEU A 36 29.48 -2.48 -33.16
N TRP A 37 28.71 -3.48 -33.58
CA TRP A 37 28.95 -4.26 -34.79
C TRP A 37 28.10 -3.82 -36.02
N ASN A 38 27.52 -2.61 -36.00
CA ASN A 38 26.69 -2.05 -37.09
C ASN A 38 25.52 -2.95 -37.55
N LEU A 39 25.01 -3.82 -36.67
CA LEU A 39 23.88 -4.72 -36.95
C LEU A 39 22.51 -4.09 -36.64
N SER A 40 22.47 -2.99 -35.88
CA SER A 40 21.25 -2.26 -35.56
C SER A 40 21.58 -0.87 -34.98
N ASN A 41 20.67 0.09 -35.14
CA ASN A 41 20.71 1.38 -34.44
C ASN A 41 19.78 1.44 -33.22
N GLN A 42 19.13 0.32 -32.85
CA GLN A 42 18.13 0.29 -31.79
C GLN A 42 18.72 0.66 -30.42
N LEU A 43 18.05 1.59 -29.73
CA LEU A 43 18.33 1.98 -28.36
C LEU A 43 17.45 1.19 -27.38
N MET A 44 17.91 1.05 -26.15
CA MET A 44 17.15 0.41 -25.07
C MET A 44 16.07 1.36 -24.54
N ASN A 45 14.83 0.89 -24.46
CA ASN A 45 13.73 1.59 -23.82
C ASN A 45 13.76 1.31 -22.31
N TYR A 46 13.84 2.37 -21.50
CA TYR A 46 13.84 2.28 -20.04
C TYR A 46 12.58 2.83 -19.36
N ARG A 47 11.59 3.32 -20.14
CA ARG A 47 10.36 3.95 -19.57
C ARG A 47 9.30 2.93 -19.16
N THR A 48 9.25 1.78 -19.83
CA THR A 48 8.20 0.76 -19.65
C THR A 48 8.81 -0.60 -19.32
N ILE A 49 9.73 -0.62 -18.35
CA ILE A 49 10.30 -1.86 -17.80
C ILE A 49 9.35 -2.37 -16.72
N PRO A 50 8.72 -3.55 -16.88
CA PRO A 50 7.96 -4.16 -15.79
C PRO A 50 8.89 -4.61 -14.66
N SER A 51 8.43 -4.45 -13.43
CA SER A 51 9.15 -4.82 -12.21
C SER A 51 8.22 -5.58 -11.26
N THR A 52 8.77 -6.55 -10.52
CA THR A 52 8.03 -7.35 -9.52
C THR A 52 8.81 -7.42 -8.22
N VAL A 53 8.11 -7.24 -7.12
CA VAL A 53 8.59 -7.41 -5.75
C VAL A 53 7.88 -8.63 -5.17
N PHE A 54 8.64 -9.68 -4.89
CA PHE A 54 8.13 -10.95 -4.38
C PHE A 54 8.00 -10.89 -2.85
N THR A 55 6.86 -10.40 -2.38
CA THR A 55 6.47 -10.36 -0.96
C THR A 55 5.47 -11.46 -0.61
N SER A 56 5.49 -11.93 0.63
CA SER A 56 4.44 -12.80 1.19
C SER A 56 3.49 -11.97 2.06
N PRO A 57 2.15 -12.18 2.00
CA PRO A 57 1.42 -13.22 1.26
C PRO A 57 1.00 -12.83 -0.17
N SER A 58 1.31 -11.61 -0.63
CA SER A 58 0.95 -11.14 -1.98
C SER A 58 2.14 -10.43 -2.61
N GLU A 59 2.37 -10.73 -3.88
CA GLU A 59 3.38 -10.07 -4.70
C GLU A 59 2.88 -8.69 -5.12
N TYR A 60 3.81 -7.83 -5.55
CA TYR A 60 3.49 -6.52 -6.11
C TYR A 60 4.28 -6.29 -7.39
N SER A 61 3.58 -5.99 -8.48
CA SER A 61 4.18 -5.75 -9.79
C SER A 61 3.63 -4.48 -10.41
N PHE A 62 4.48 -3.80 -11.19
CA PHE A 62 4.10 -2.55 -11.85
C PHE A 62 4.90 -2.32 -13.14
N VAL A 63 4.38 -1.43 -13.97
CA VAL A 63 5.04 -0.94 -15.19
C VAL A 63 4.62 0.52 -15.43
N GLY A 64 5.56 1.36 -15.84
CA GLY A 64 5.32 2.78 -16.11
C GLY A 64 5.45 3.67 -14.87
N LEU A 65 4.77 4.82 -14.88
CA LEU A 65 4.86 5.84 -13.84
C LEU A 65 4.17 5.40 -12.54
N HIS A 66 4.76 5.79 -11.41
CA HIS A 66 4.06 5.80 -10.13
C HIS A 66 3.07 6.97 -10.05
N GLU A 67 2.19 6.97 -9.05
CA GLU A 67 1.11 7.95 -8.90
C GLU A 67 1.65 9.35 -8.56
N GLU A 68 2.50 9.40 -7.55
CA GLU A 68 3.27 10.56 -7.12
C GLU A 68 4.34 11.02 -8.13
N GLN A 69 4.61 10.20 -9.15
CA GLN A 69 5.45 10.56 -10.29
C GLN A 69 4.62 11.17 -11.42
N ALA A 70 3.47 10.57 -11.75
CA ALA A 70 2.55 11.08 -12.76
C ALA A 70 2.01 12.48 -12.41
N MET A 71 1.75 12.75 -11.12
CA MET A 71 1.30 14.06 -10.63
C MET A 71 2.34 15.20 -10.77
N ARG A 72 3.62 14.90 -11.03
CA ARG A 72 4.67 15.92 -11.18
C ARG A 72 4.53 16.68 -12.50
N SER A 73 5.21 17.82 -12.61
CA SER A 73 5.27 18.57 -13.86
C SER A 73 5.90 17.74 -14.99
N GLN A 74 5.65 18.12 -16.24
CA GLN A 74 6.33 17.50 -17.39
C GLN A 74 7.85 17.74 -17.38
N GLU A 75 8.31 18.85 -16.79
CA GLU A 75 9.74 19.14 -16.63
C GLU A 75 10.40 18.18 -15.62
N ASP A 76 9.68 17.78 -14.58
CA ASP A 76 10.08 16.78 -13.57
C ASP A 76 9.83 15.32 -14.02
N GLY A 77 9.41 15.11 -15.27
CA GLY A 77 9.15 13.79 -15.84
C GLY A 77 7.80 13.14 -15.45
N GLY A 78 6.85 13.92 -14.94
CA GLY A 78 5.45 13.54 -14.78
C GLY A 78 4.57 13.92 -15.97
N ILE A 79 3.26 14.00 -15.76
CA ILE A 79 2.27 14.41 -16.78
C ILE A 79 1.41 15.63 -16.35
N GLY A 80 1.59 16.15 -15.14
CA GLY A 80 0.74 17.19 -14.54
C GLY A 80 -0.45 16.59 -13.79
N ALA A 81 -0.63 16.96 -12.51
CA ALA A 81 -1.69 16.43 -11.64
C ALA A 81 -3.10 16.63 -12.23
N GLU A 82 -3.32 17.72 -12.97
CA GLU A 82 -4.56 18.02 -13.67
C GLU A 82 -4.87 17.02 -14.80
N ASN A 83 -3.86 16.38 -15.39
CA ASN A 83 -3.99 15.38 -16.45
C ASN A 83 -4.06 13.94 -15.93
N VAL A 84 -3.72 13.69 -14.66
CA VAL A 84 -3.80 12.35 -14.07
C VAL A 84 -5.26 11.94 -13.87
N ARG A 85 -5.63 10.74 -14.35
CA ARG A 85 -6.83 10.00 -13.94
C ARG A 85 -6.43 8.62 -13.45
N ILE A 86 -7.00 8.17 -12.33
CA ILE A 86 -6.63 6.89 -11.72
C ILE A 86 -7.87 6.03 -11.56
N TYR A 87 -7.87 4.88 -12.23
CA TYR A 87 -8.88 3.84 -12.07
C TYR A 87 -8.31 2.74 -11.19
N TRP A 88 -9.08 2.25 -10.22
CA TRP A 88 -8.59 1.27 -9.26
C TRP A 88 -9.69 0.50 -8.57
N SER A 89 -9.36 -0.68 -8.06
CA SER A 89 -10.28 -1.58 -7.37
C SER A 89 -9.50 -2.48 -6.41
N ARG A 90 -10.11 -2.80 -5.27
CA ARG A 90 -9.67 -3.89 -4.41
C ARG A 90 -10.68 -5.03 -4.46
N PHE A 91 -10.17 -6.25 -4.56
CA PHE A 91 -10.97 -7.46 -4.73
C PHE A 91 -10.33 -8.66 -4.04
N GLY A 92 -11.15 -9.66 -3.73
CA GLY A 92 -10.69 -10.93 -3.16
C GLY A 92 -10.27 -11.89 -4.26
N ASN A 93 -9.09 -12.49 -4.11
CA ASN A 93 -8.67 -13.62 -4.95
C ASN A 93 -9.59 -14.84 -4.70
N ILE A 94 -10.03 -15.53 -5.76
CA ILE A 94 -11.05 -16.59 -5.66
C ILE A 94 -10.52 -17.88 -5.02
N GLU A 95 -9.21 -18.16 -5.12
CA GLU A 95 -8.57 -19.31 -4.47
C GLU A 95 -8.37 -19.08 -2.96
N ILE A 96 -8.16 -17.83 -2.54
CA ILE A 96 -7.93 -17.45 -1.14
C ILE A 96 -9.25 -17.13 -0.40
N SER A 97 -10.25 -16.55 -1.06
CA SER A 97 -11.50 -16.12 -0.41
C SER A 97 -12.26 -17.25 0.33
N PRO A 98 -12.36 -18.49 -0.19
CA PRO A 98 -13.08 -19.60 0.45
C PRO A 98 -12.41 -20.16 1.70
N ILE A 99 -11.10 -19.93 1.89
CA ILE A 99 -10.38 -20.51 3.05
C ILE A 99 -10.71 -19.78 4.37
N HIS A 100 -11.47 -18.67 4.29
CA HIS A 100 -11.85 -17.80 5.41
C HIS A 100 -10.71 -17.63 6.43
N PRO A 101 -9.54 -17.14 5.98
CA PRO A 101 -8.30 -17.27 6.76
C PRO A 101 -8.49 -16.62 8.13
N HIS A 102 -8.28 -17.40 9.19
CA HIS A 102 -8.46 -16.94 10.57
C HIS A 102 -7.40 -15.90 10.93
N ILE A 103 -7.68 -14.66 10.55
CA ILE A 103 -6.89 -13.49 10.89
C ILE A 103 -7.14 -13.19 12.37
N LYS A 104 -6.09 -13.22 13.19
CA LYS A 104 -6.13 -12.51 14.48
C LYS A 104 -6.43 -11.05 14.14
N LYS A 105 -7.60 -10.55 14.56
CA LYS A 105 -7.96 -9.13 14.37
C LYS A 105 -6.78 -8.28 14.82
N PRO A 106 -6.30 -7.32 14.01
CA PRO A 106 -5.28 -6.39 14.49
C PRO A 106 -5.82 -5.74 15.76
N GLN A 107 -5.18 -5.97 16.91
CA GLN A 107 -5.59 -5.42 18.21
C GLN A 107 -5.28 -3.92 18.36
N SER A 108 -4.94 -3.29 17.24
CA SER A 108 -4.19 -2.05 17.13
C SER A 108 -5.01 -1.07 16.33
N GLU A 109 -5.68 -0.18 17.04
CA GLU A 109 -6.37 0.97 16.46
C GLU A 109 -5.38 2.12 16.38
N CYS A 110 -5.20 2.70 15.20
CA CYS A 110 -4.22 3.76 15.02
C CYS A 110 -4.60 5.00 15.86
N PHE A 111 -3.80 5.30 16.87
CA PHE A 111 -3.82 6.57 17.58
C PHE A 111 -3.43 7.69 16.59
N THR A 112 -4.38 8.57 16.27
CA THR A 112 -4.14 9.66 15.31
C THR A 112 -4.04 11.01 15.99
N GLY A 113 -2.95 11.20 16.72
CA GLY A 113 -2.60 12.46 17.37
C GLY A 113 -1.86 12.26 18.69
N ASN A 114 -1.47 13.37 19.30
CA ASN A 114 -0.89 13.40 20.64
C ASN A 114 -1.95 12.91 21.65
N ASN A 115 -1.74 11.73 22.21
CA ASN A 115 -2.71 11.04 23.06
C ASN A 115 -3.01 11.85 24.34
N THR A 116 -4.14 12.56 24.33
CA THR A 116 -4.50 13.50 25.40
C THR A 116 -4.83 12.79 26.69
N TRP A 117 -5.33 11.56 26.63
CA TRP A 117 -5.58 10.72 27.80
C TRP A 117 -4.27 10.31 28.48
N ALA A 118 -3.24 9.92 27.72
CA ALA A 118 -1.91 9.63 28.24
C ALA A 118 -1.32 10.85 28.96
N HIS A 119 -1.41 12.02 28.33
CA HIS A 119 -0.95 13.29 28.89
C HIS A 119 -1.71 13.67 30.18
N GLN A 120 -3.04 13.49 30.23
CA GLN A 120 -3.86 13.72 31.43
C GLN A 120 -3.57 12.71 32.55
N TYR A 121 -3.29 11.45 32.21
CA TYR A 121 -2.91 10.42 33.18
C TYR A 121 -1.52 10.70 33.79
N ALA A 122 -0.54 11.10 32.97
CA ALA A 122 0.78 11.55 33.42
C ALA A 122 0.67 12.74 34.40
N LEU A 123 -0.05 13.79 34.01
CA LEU A 123 -0.29 14.97 34.86
C LEU A 123 -0.94 14.60 36.20
N LYS A 124 -1.92 13.69 36.19
CA LYS A 124 -2.63 13.27 37.41
C LYS A 124 -1.77 12.42 38.36
N ASN A 125 -0.81 11.68 37.83
CA ASN A 125 0.08 10.80 38.61
C ASN A 125 1.50 11.36 38.78
N ASN A 126 1.74 12.61 38.36
CA ASN A 126 3.02 13.31 38.46
C ASN A 126 4.18 12.54 37.80
N ALA A 127 3.91 11.99 36.60
CA ALA A 127 4.82 11.17 35.80
C ALA A 127 5.27 11.89 34.52
N ASP A 128 6.52 11.70 34.11
CA ASP A 128 7.07 12.24 32.86
C ASP A 128 6.93 11.23 31.70
N TRP A 129 6.37 11.67 30.57
CA TRP A 129 5.94 10.79 29.47
C TRP A 129 6.42 11.32 28.09
N PRO A 130 7.60 10.90 27.61
CA PRO A 130 8.08 11.14 26.25
C PRO A 130 7.28 10.35 25.21
N GLU A 131 7.02 10.95 24.04
CA GLU A 131 6.18 10.34 22.99
C GLU A 131 6.91 9.26 22.14
N VAL A 132 6.34 8.05 22.18
CA VAL A 132 6.43 6.91 21.22
C VAL A 132 7.75 6.12 21.09
N THR A 133 7.62 4.80 21.19
CA THR A 133 8.49 3.82 20.49
C THR A 133 7.60 2.66 19.99
N TYR A 134 7.97 1.97 18.91
CA TYR A 134 7.14 0.95 18.25
C TYR A 134 7.68 -0.46 18.55
N ASP A 135 6.83 -1.39 19.00
CA ASP A 135 7.16 -2.82 19.03
C ASP A 135 6.76 -3.48 17.69
N LEU A 136 7.77 -3.94 16.95
CA LEU A 136 7.60 -4.56 15.64
C LEU A 136 7.25 -6.06 15.72
N GLU A 137 7.47 -6.73 16.85
CA GLU A 137 7.27 -8.18 16.96
C GLU A 137 5.83 -8.54 17.35
N SER A 138 5.20 -7.80 18.27
CA SER A 138 3.88 -8.14 18.78
C SER A 138 2.71 -7.43 18.08
N ALA A 139 2.98 -6.41 17.28
CA ALA A 139 2.00 -5.51 16.65
C ALA A 139 1.02 -4.82 17.63
N ASN A 140 1.36 -4.80 18.92
CA ASN A 140 0.63 -4.08 19.96
C ASN A 140 1.30 -2.73 20.22
N TYR A 141 0.51 -1.72 20.58
CA TYR A 141 1.07 -0.51 21.16
C TYR A 141 1.67 -0.82 22.53
N VAL A 142 2.96 -0.57 22.66
CA VAL A 142 3.67 -0.43 23.93
C VAL A 142 4.28 0.97 23.92
N ILE A 143 4.03 1.76 24.97
CA ILE A 143 4.45 3.16 25.04
C ILE A 143 5.56 3.29 26.10
N TYR A 144 6.62 4.05 25.78
CA TYR A 144 7.81 4.38 26.58
C TYR A 144 8.24 5.82 26.19
N ASN A 145 9.01 6.64 26.91
CA ASN A 145 9.63 6.63 28.26
C ASN A 145 8.67 6.56 29.48
N GLY A 146 8.99 7.13 30.65
CA GLY A 146 10.16 7.96 31.03
C GLY A 146 10.63 7.72 32.48
N GLU A 147 11.35 8.66 33.10
CA GLU A 147 11.71 8.54 34.53
C GLU A 147 10.59 9.04 35.45
N VAL A 148 10.00 8.12 36.21
CA VAL A 148 9.06 8.43 37.29
C VAL A 148 9.67 7.99 38.62
N ASN A 149 10.12 8.96 39.42
CA ASN A 149 10.49 8.81 40.84
C ASN A 149 11.14 7.47 41.21
N SER A 150 12.25 7.13 40.56
CA SER A 150 13.09 5.96 40.88
C SER A 150 12.42 4.58 40.73
N GLN A 151 11.29 4.46 40.03
CA GLN A 151 10.69 3.16 39.67
C GLN A 151 10.68 2.93 38.15
N LYS A 152 10.77 1.64 37.77
CA LYS A 152 11.06 1.20 36.39
C LYS A 152 9.90 1.47 35.43
N ASN A 153 10.28 1.71 34.16
CA ASN A 153 9.48 1.68 32.92
C ASN A 153 8.07 1.08 33.07
N ALA A 154 7.04 1.93 32.97
CA ALA A 154 5.64 1.49 32.94
C ALA A 154 5.08 1.59 31.51
N GLY A 155 4.80 0.45 30.88
CA GLY A 155 4.08 0.40 29.61
C GLY A 155 2.56 0.53 29.79
N ALA A 156 1.81 0.60 28.70
CA ALA A 156 0.34 0.48 28.73
C ALA A 156 -0.14 -0.31 27.50
N ARG A 157 -1.15 -1.17 27.68
CA ARG A 157 -1.67 -2.09 26.66
C ARG A 157 -3.20 -2.19 26.75
N ILE A 158 -3.90 -2.08 25.61
CA ILE A 158 -5.34 -2.39 25.53
C ILE A 158 -5.51 -3.90 25.71
N ILE A 159 -6.32 -4.32 26.69
CA ILE A 159 -6.60 -5.74 26.97
C ILE A 159 -8.02 -6.17 26.58
N ASN A 160 -9.01 -5.26 26.64
CA ASN A 160 -10.37 -5.49 26.17
C ASN A 160 -10.85 -4.33 25.29
N LYS A 161 -11.75 -4.65 24.35
CA LYS A 161 -12.56 -3.71 23.56
C LYS A 161 -14.00 -4.22 23.58
N TYR A 162 -14.94 -3.37 23.97
CA TYR A 162 -16.37 -3.69 24.04
C TYR A 162 -17.22 -2.44 23.73
N ARG A 163 -18.50 -2.65 23.42
CA ARG A 163 -19.47 -1.54 23.41
C ARG A 163 -20.10 -1.43 24.80
N ASN A 164 -20.17 -0.21 25.32
CA ASN A 164 -20.79 0.04 26.61
C ASN A 164 -22.15 0.70 26.41
N GLU A 165 -23.23 -0.03 26.73
CA GLU A 165 -24.60 0.47 26.64
C GLU A 165 -24.84 1.72 27.50
N GLN A 166 -24.17 1.83 28.66
CA GLN A 166 -24.25 3.00 29.55
C GLN A 166 -23.52 4.23 28.98
N ALA A 167 -22.66 4.05 27.97
CA ALA A 167 -21.94 5.12 27.27
C ALA A 167 -22.51 5.35 25.87
N ASN A 168 -23.84 5.33 25.70
CA ASN A 168 -24.53 5.44 24.40
C ASN A 168 -24.04 4.43 23.35
N ASN A 169 -23.73 3.20 23.76
CA ASN A 169 -23.22 2.12 22.90
C ASN A 169 -21.86 2.43 22.22
N LYS A 170 -21.13 3.43 22.74
CA LYS A 170 -19.78 3.79 22.26
C LYS A 170 -18.77 2.68 22.56
N ILE A 171 -17.73 2.62 21.72
CA ILE A 171 -16.61 1.72 21.92
C ILE A 171 -15.80 2.16 23.13
N THR A 172 -15.52 1.18 23.99
CA THR A 172 -14.89 1.32 25.29
C THR A 172 -13.78 0.28 25.42
N TYR A 173 -12.69 0.65 26.10
CA TYR A 173 -11.46 -0.14 26.22
C TYR A 173 -11.07 -0.28 27.69
N ASP A 174 -10.51 -1.44 28.02
CA ASP A 174 -9.76 -1.65 29.26
C ASP A 174 -8.26 -1.60 28.94
N ILE A 175 -7.50 -0.83 29.73
CA ILE A 175 -6.07 -0.59 29.54
C ILE A 175 -5.30 -1.13 30.74
N GLU A 176 -4.44 -2.12 30.52
CA GLU A 176 -3.48 -2.64 31.50
C GLU A 176 -2.22 -1.78 31.46
N ILE A 177 -1.88 -1.16 32.59
CA ILE A 177 -0.58 -0.51 32.79
C ILE A 177 0.41 -1.59 33.22
N GLN A 178 1.52 -1.72 32.50
CA GLN A 178 2.62 -2.64 32.79
C GLN A 178 3.56 -2.06 33.85
N ASN A 179 3.02 -1.81 35.05
CA ASN A 179 3.78 -1.60 36.28
C ASN A 179 3.91 -2.93 37.06
N GLU A 180 4.61 -2.93 38.19
CA GLU A 180 4.79 -4.14 39.03
C GLU A 180 3.46 -4.73 39.53
N GLU A 181 2.41 -3.92 39.63
CA GLU A 181 1.07 -4.30 40.11
C GLU A 181 0.06 -4.66 39.00
N LYS A 182 0.41 -4.45 37.72
CA LYS A 182 -0.47 -4.61 36.54
C LYS A 182 -1.83 -3.93 36.66
N THR A 183 -1.83 -2.64 36.98
CA THR A 183 -3.07 -1.87 37.20
C THR A 183 -3.93 -1.82 35.94
N VAL A 184 -5.21 -2.18 36.02
CA VAL A 184 -6.16 -2.09 34.90
C VAL A 184 -7.09 -0.90 35.06
N ILE A 185 -7.17 -0.05 34.04
CA ILE A 185 -8.12 1.05 33.93
C ILE A 185 -9.24 0.62 32.99
N GLN A 186 -10.46 0.53 33.51
CA GLN A 186 -11.64 0.18 32.73
C GLN A 186 -12.39 1.42 32.23
N GLY A 187 -13.17 1.27 31.17
CA GLY A 187 -14.16 2.28 30.79
C GLY A 187 -13.62 3.45 29.94
N VAL A 188 -12.42 3.35 29.36
CA VAL A 188 -11.86 4.44 28.53
C VAL A 188 -12.53 4.44 27.16
N THR A 189 -12.98 5.58 26.64
CA THR A 189 -13.64 5.66 25.32
C THR A 189 -12.67 5.98 24.17
N GLY A 190 -13.04 5.62 22.94
CA GLY A 190 -12.20 5.88 21.76
C GLY A 190 -11.93 7.37 21.52
N GLU A 191 -12.88 8.24 21.87
CA GLU A 191 -12.74 9.70 21.84
C GLU A 191 -11.64 10.19 22.79
N GLN A 192 -11.56 9.64 24.01
CA GLN A 192 -10.52 10.00 24.98
C GLN A 192 -9.12 9.57 24.47
N LEU A 193 -9.06 8.46 23.75
CA LEU A 193 -7.84 7.92 23.16
C LEU A 193 -7.47 8.55 21.80
N GLN A 194 -8.27 9.49 21.26
CA GLN A 194 -8.11 10.01 19.89
C GLN A 194 -7.98 8.91 18.81
N LEU A 195 -8.69 7.80 19.01
CA LEU A 195 -8.77 6.71 18.04
C LEU A 195 -9.74 7.11 16.92
N GLN A 196 -9.41 6.77 15.68
CA GLN A 196 -10.29 7.06 14.55
C GLN A 196 -11.61 6.27 14.65
N GLU A 197 -12.68 6.85 14.11
CA GLU A 197 -13.99 6.20 14.08
C GLU A 197 -13.97 4.85 13.36
N GLU A 198 -14.88 3.96 13.77
CA GLU A 198 -14.92 2.53 13.48
C GLU A 198 -14.89 2.16 11.99
N GLN A 199 -15.30 3.09 11.12
CA GLN A 199 -15.20 2.99 9.65
C GLN A 199 -13.77 2.71 9.16
N GLN A 200 -12.72 3.04 9.92
CA GLN A 200 -11.32 2.72 9.59
C GLN A 200 -10.96 1.26 9.90
N LEU A 201 -11.63 0.63 10.87
CA LEU A 201 -11.36 -0.75 11.30
C LEU A 201 -12.13 -1.77 10.47
N GLU A 202 -13.35 -1.43 10.02
CA GLU A 202 -14.04 -2.21 8.99
C GLU A 202 -13.19 -2.28 7.71
N LYS A 203 -12.52 -1.17 7.32
CA LYS A 203 -11.56 -1.13 6.21
C LYS A 203 -10.35 -2.05 6.39
N ALA A 204 -9.99 -2.44 7.62
CA ALA A 204 -8.87 -3.36 7.91
C ALA A 204 -9.26 -4.85 7.77
N GLU A 205 -10.44 -5.28 8.24
CA GLU A 205 -10.95 -6.64 7.92
C GLU A 205 -11.19 -6.79 6.41
N VAL A 206 -11.69 -5.72 5.80
CA VAL A 206 -11.82 -5.56 4.35
C VAL A 206 -10.48 -5.71 3.62
N PHE A 207 -9.38 -5.13 4.12
CA PHE A 207 -8.07 -5.16 3.46
C PHE A 207 -7.57 -6.59 3.20
N TYR A 208 -7.91 -7.52 4.10
CA TYR A 208 -7.55 -8.94 3.98
C TYR A 208 -8.53 -9.76 3.13
N LYS A 209 -9.82 -9.41 3.11
CA LYS A 209 -10.81 -10.04 2.21
C LYS A 209 -10.60 -9.58 0.77
N ALA A 210 -10.24 -8.30 0.58
CA ALA A 210 -9.84 -7.71 -0.67
C ALA A 210 -8.30 -7.64 -0.75
N ASN A 211 -7.67 -8.83 -0.73
CA ASN A 211 -6.21 -9.01 -0.71
C ASN A 211 -5.49 -8.61 -2.00
N CYS A 212 -6.24 -8.41 -3.09
CA CYS A 212 -5.70 -7.94 -4.36
C CYS A 212 -6.02 -6.45 -4.60
N LEU A 213 -5.17 -5.80 -5.38
CA LEU A 213 -5.32 -4.42 -5.85
C LEU A 213 -4.99 -4.36 -7.34
N ALA A 214 -5.87 -3.80 -8.15
CA ALA A 214 -5.59 -3.39 -9.52
C ALA A 214 -5.67 -1.86 -9.63
N LYS A 215 -4.71 -1.22 -10.30
CA LYS A 215 -4.69 0.23 -10.52
C LYS A 215 -4.11 0.58 -11.90
N LEU A 216 -4.82 1.43 -12.63
CA LEU A 216 -4.37 2.08 -13.86
C LEU A 216 -4.21 3.58 -13.62
N ILE A 217 -3.12 4.15 -14.10
CA ILE A 217 -2.84 5.58 -14.13
C ILE A 217 -2.89 6.01 -15.60
N CYS A 218 -3.82 6.90 -15.92
CA CYS A 218 -4.15 7.34 -17.26
C CYS A 218 -3.84 8.83 -17.44
N ASP A 219 -3.41 9.20 -18.63
CA ASP A 219 -3.19 10.59 -19.05
C ASP A 219 -4.42 11.11 -19.83
N LYS A 220 -5.20 11.98 -19.18
CA LYS A 220 -6.39 12.64 -19.75
C LYS A 220 -6.06 13.48 -20.99
N SER A 221 -4.84 14.01 -21.09
CA SER A 221 -4.40 14.80 -22.26
C SER A 221 -4.12 13.91 -23.49
N GLN A 222 -3.91 12.60 -23.29
CA GLN A 222 -3.63 11.61 -24.32
C GLN A 222 -4.75 10.55 -24.43
N ASN A 223 -6.02 10.96 -24.36
CA ASN A 223 -7.19 10.07 -24.51
C ASN A 223 -7.19 8.88 -23.53
N ASP A 224 -6.94 9.16 -22.24
CA ASP A 224 -6.76 8.18 -21.17
C ASP A 224 -5.75 7.06 -21.51
N LYS A 225 -4.66 7.42 -22.19
CA LYS A 225 -3.50 6.54 -22.38
C LYS A 225 -2.96 6.06 -21.03
N VAL A 226 -2.80 4.74 -20.89
CA VAL A 226 -2.24 4.15 -19.68
C VAL A 226 -0.75 4.43 -19.61
N VAL A 227 -0.34 5.24 -18.63
CA VAL A 227 1.06 5.63 -18.37
C VAL A 227 1.66 4.90 -17.17
N GLY A 228 0.82 4.28 -16.34
CA GLY A 228 1.23 3.43 -15.22
C GLY A 228 0.20 2.34 -14.94
N LEU A 229 0.66 1.15 -14.61
CA LEU A 229 -0.17 0.01 -14.21
C LEU A 229 0.46 -0.64 -12.99
N HIS A 230 -0.35 -0.91 -11.97
CA HIS A 230 0.07 -1.54 -10.73
C HIS A 230 -0.88 -2.67 -10.35
N PHE A 231 -0.33 -3.79 -9.95
CA PHE A 231 -1.05 -4.95 -9.47
C PHE A 231 -0.43 -5.46 -8.17
N MET A 232 -1.27 -5.80 -7.19
CA MET A 232 -0.88 -6.54 -5.99
C MET A 232 -1.78 -7.77 -5.89
N GLY A 233 -1.19 -8.94 -5.70
CA GLY A 233 -1.91 -10.22 -5.66
C GLY A 233 -0.99 -11.42 -5.93
N PRO A 234 -1.54 -12.64 -6.06
CA PRO A 234 -0.78 -13.81 -6.49
C PRO A 234 -0.34 -13.71 -7.96
N ASN A 235 0.84 -14.24 -8.30
CA ASN A 235 1.38 -14.31 -9.67
C ASN A 235 1.42 -12.92 -10.35
N ALA A 236 1.90 -11.91 -9.62
CA ALA A 236 1.81 -10.53 -10.07
C ALA A 236 2.75 -10.25 -11.25
N GLY A 237 3.88 -10.95 -11.31
CA GLY A 237 4.81 -10.89 -12.44
C GLY A 237 4.16 -11.37 -13.74
N GLU A 238 3.44 -12.48 -13.68
CA GLU A 238 2.75 -13.11 -14.80
C GLU A 238 1.64 -12.20 -15.35
N VAL A 239 0.83 -11.61 -14.46
CA VAL A 239 -0.22 -10.65 -14.84
C VAL A 239 0.38 -9.41 -15.51
N VAL A 240 1.37 -8.76 -14.88
CA VAL A 240 1.92 -7.49 -15.37
C VAL A 240 2.79 -7.67 -16.61
N GLN A 241 3.45 -8.82 -16.81
CA GLN A 241 4.29 -9.08 -17.98
C GLN A 241 3.52 -8.99 -19.30
N GLY A 242 2.25 -9.42 -19.33
CA GLY A 242 1.37 -9.28 -20.50
C GLY A 242 0.96 -7.81 -20.73
N TYR A 243 0.42 -7.16 -19.71
CA TYR A 243 -0.02 -5.77 -19.83
C TYR A 243 1.12 -4.77 -20.07
N ALA A 244 2.35 -5.09 -19.66
CA ALA A 244 3.54 -4.27 -19.96
C ALA A 244 3.77 -4.09 -21.47
N LEU A 245 3.41 -5.08 -22.29
CA LEU A 245 3.43 -4.94 -23.74
C LEU A 245 2.37 -3.95 -24.23
N ALA A 246 1.14 -4.02 -23.70
CA ALA A 246 0.06 -3.09 -24.03
C ALA A 246 0.41 -1.64 -23.63
N VAL A 247 0.97 -1.43 -22.44
CA VAL A 247 1.46 -0.12 -21.98
C VAL A 247 2.62 0.37 -22.87
N MET A 248 3.55 -0.51 -23.26
CA MET A 248 4.62 -0.17 -24.21
C MET A 248 4.11 0.22 -25.61
N MET A 249 3.02 -0.41 -26.06
CA MET A 249 2.31 -0.05 -27.30
C MET A 249 1.45 1.22 -27.17
N GLY A 250 1.32 1.78 -25.97
CA GLY A 250 0.59 3.01 -25.70
C GLY A 250 -0.93 2.82 -25.57
N ALA A 251 -1.38 1.67 -25.07
CA ALA A 251 -2.79 1.36 -24.90
C ALA A 251 -3.56 2.41 -24.08
N THR A 252 -4.82 2.66 -24.44
CA THR A 252 -5.74 3.54 -23.71
C THR A 252 -6.66 2.77 -22.78
N LYS A 253 -7.25 3.45 -21.79
CA LYS A 253 -8.26 2.86 -20.90
C LYS A 253 -9.42 2.22 -21.66
N GLN A 254 -9.87 2.84 -22.75
CA GLN A 254 -10.91 2.29 -23.63
C GLN A 254 -10.52 0.89 -24.16
N GLN A 255 -9.26 0.67 -24.55
CA GLN A 255 -8.81 -0.62 -25.04
C GLN A 255 -8.69 -1.69 -23.94
N PHE A 256 -8.57 -1.28 -22.68
CA PHE A 256 -8.73 -2.19 -21.53
C PHE A 256 -10.20 -2.57 -21.32
N ASP A 257 -11.13 -1.63 -21.50
CA ASP A 257 -12.59 -1.87 -21.34
C ASP A 257 -13.20 -2.66 -22.52
N GLU A 258 -12.61 -2.57 -23.71
CA GLU A 258 -12.97 -3.38 -24.89
C GLU A 258 -12.40 -4.81 -24.84
N LEU A 259 -11.42 -5.08 -23.97
CA LEU A 259 -10.80 -6.40 -23.83
C LEU A 259 -11.71 -7.34 -23.04
N VAL A 260 -12.07 -8.48 -23.62
CA VAL A 260 -12.81 -9.52 -22.90
C VAL A 260 -11.91 -10.20 -21.87
N GLY A 261 -12.26 -10.07 -20.59
CA GLY A 261 -11.57 -10.73 -19.49
C GLY A 261 -11.68 -12.26 -19.52
N ILE A 262 -10.66 -12.94 -18.99
CA ILE A 262 -10.67 -14.40 -18.81
C ILE A 262 -11.19 -14.69 -17.41
N HIS A 263 -12.31 -15.39 -17.30
CA HIS A 263 -12.96 -15.69 -16.01
C HIS A 263 -12.79 -17.16 -15.59
N PRO A 264 -12.47 -17.47 -14.32
CA PRO A 264 -12.04 -16.54 -13.26
C PRO A 264 -10.52 -16.31 -13.30
N THR A 265 -10.06 -15.06 -13.33
CA THR A 265 -8.64 -14.71 -13.15
C THR A 265 -8.45 -13.36 -12.46
N ALA A 266 -7.41 -13.22 -11.64
CA ALA A 266 -7.10 -11.92 -11.03
C ALA A 266 -6.70 -10.83 -12.06
N ALA A 267 -6.29 -11.24 -13.27
CA ALA A 267 -5.99 -10.33 -14.38
C ALA A 267 -7.25 -9.69 -14.98
N GLU A 268 -8.41 -10.36 -14.93
CA GLU A 268 -9.65 -9.86 -15.53
C GLU A 268 -10.12 -8.54 -14.92
N GLU A 269 -9.75 -8.25 -13.68
CA GLU A 269 -10.16 -7.01 -13.00
C GLU A 269 -9.75 -5.76 -13.79
N PHE A 270 -8.62 -5.80 -14.51
CA PHE A 270 -8.15 -4.69 -15.36
C PHE A 270 -9.09 -4.36 -16.51
N THR A 271 -9.95 -5.28 -16.95
CA THR A 271 -10.95 -5.05 -18.02
C THR A 271 -12.27 -4.48 -17.51
N VAL A 272 -12.41 -4.32 -16.18
CA VAL A 272 -13.65 -3.89 -15.51
C VAL A 272 -13.39 -2.86 -14.41
N LEU A 273 -12.31 -2.08 -14.55
CA LEU A 273 -11.96 -0.97 -13.65
C LEU A 273 -12.78 0.30 -13.97
N SER A 274 -13.88 0.52 -13.25
CA SER A 274 -14.75 1.69 -13.41
C SER A 274 -14.56 2.78 -12.34
N VAL A 275 -14.18 2.41 -11.11
CA VAL A 275 -14.05 3.33 -9.98
C VAL A 275 -12.80 4.20 -10.14
N THR A 276 -12.95 5.52 -10.06
CA THR A 276 -11.85 6.48 -10.10
C THR A 276 -11.50 6.99 -8.70
N LYS A 277 -10.25 7.41 -8.49
CA LYS A 277 -9.84 8.12 -7.25
C LYS A 277 -10.54 9.46 -7.03
N GLU A 278 -11.03 10.08 -8.11
CA GLU A 278 -11.82 11.33 -8.06
C GLU A 278 -13.27 11.08 -7.62
N SER A 279 -13.75 9.83 -7.62
CA SER A 279 -15.12 9.47 -7.21
C SER A 279 -15.21 9.12 -5.72
N GLU A 280 -16.29 9.52 -5.05
CA GLU A 280 -16.63 9.12 -3.67
C GLU A 280 -17.09 7.64 -3.56
N ALA A 281 -16.97 6.86 -4.63
CA ALA A 281 -17.44 5.49 -4.69
C ALA A 281 -16.60 4.54 -3.82
N THR A 282 -17.26 3.57 -3.19
CA THR A 282 -16.59 2.57 -2.35
C THR A 282 -15.62 1.70 -3.19
N LEU A 283 -14.42 1.49 -2.65
CA LEU A 283 -13.29 0.83 -3.31
C LEU A 283 -13.39 -0.71 -3.40
N LEU A 284 -14.52 -1.24 -2.96
CA LEU A 284 -14.74 -2.65 -2.72
C LEU A 284 -15.87 -3.09 -3.63
N LYS A 285 -15.54 -3.94 -4.60
CA LYS A 285 -16.58 -4.72 -5.25
C LYS A 285 -17.21 -5.63 -4.20
N ALA A 286 -18.54 -5.72 -4.21
CA ALA A 286 -19.29 -6.65 -3.39
C ALA A 286 -18.98 -8.09 -3.84
N ALA A 287 -17.95 -8.67 -3.25
CA ALA A 287 -17.45 -10.01 -3.54
C ALA A 287 -16.93 -10.65 -2.24
N GLY A 288 -17.74 -11.50 -1.63
CA GLY A 288 -17.40 -12.26 -0.41
C GLY A 288 -17.98 -11.69 0.88
N CYS A 289 -18.01 -12.53 1.93
CA CYS A 289 -18.74 -12.28 3.17
C CYS A 289 -18.09 -11.20 4.08
N GLY A 290 -18.26 -9.93 3.74
CA GLY A 290 -17.93 -8.77 4.57
C GLY A 290 -18.91 -8.56 5.73
N GLY A 291 -18.45 -8.05 6.88
CA GLY A 291 -19.36 -7.63 7.96
C GLY A 291 -20.08 -8.72 8.78
N GLY A 292 -19.78 -10.01 8.57
CA GLY A 292 -20.42 -11.11 9.31
C GLY A 292 -21.70 -11.64 8.68
N SER A 293 -22.08 -11.16 7.49
CA SER A 293 -23.04 -11.80 6.60
C SER A 293 -22.39 -12.14 5.25
N CYS A 294 -22.96 -13.11 4.55
CA CYS A 294 -22.62 -13.38 3.15
C CYS A 294 -23.73 -12.79 2.27
N GLY A 295 -23.38 -11.80 1.45
CA GLY A 295 -24.28 -11.10 0.53
C GLY A 295 -23.50 -10.13 -0.34
#